data_AF-A0A7V5C485-F1
#
_entry.id   AF-A0A7V5C485-F1
#
_cell.length_a   1.000
_cell.length_b   1.000
_cell.length_c   1.000
_cell.angle_alpha   90.00
_cell.angle_beta   90.00
_cell.angle_gamma   90.00
#
_symmetry.space_group_name_H-M   'P 1'
#
loop_
_entity.id
_entity.type
_entity.pdbx_description
1 polymer ?
#
loop_
_entity_poly.entity_id
_entity_poly.type
_entity_poly.pdbx_seq_one_letter_code
_entity_poly.pdbx_strand_id
1 'polypeptide(L)' 'MALNSSIEWTESTWNPVTGCTKISDGCLNCYAERMARRLAGRYGYPKKNPFKLTLQPDRLSQPLNWKKTHNIFVCSM' A
#
# COMPACT_ATOMS: atom_id res chain seq x y z
N MET A 1 -8.45 5.76 -2.43
CA MET A 1 -7.73 4.78 -3.28
C MET A 1 -8.69 4.29 -4.35
N ALA A 2 -8.17 3.85 -5.50
CA ALA A 2 -8.90 3.77 -6.75
C ALA A 2 -9.98 2.66 -6.71
N LEU A 3 -11.23 3.09 -6.85
CA LEU A 3 -12.28 2.26 -7.45
C LEU A 3 -11.92 2.09 -8.94
N ASN A 4 -12.15 0.91 -9.51
CA ASN A 4 -11.71 0.51 -10.86
C ASN A 4 -10.19 0.31 -10.96
N SER A 5 -9.67 -0.65 -10.21
CA SER A 5 -8.29 -1.11 -10.37
C SER A 5 -8.01 -1.53 -11.82
N SER A 6 -6.81 -1.27 -12.31
CA SER A 6 -6.34 -1.76 -13.62
C SER A 6 -5.82 -3.21 -13.58
N ILE A 7 -5.86 -3.85 -12.40
CA ILE A 7 -5.41 -5.22 -12.19
C ILE A 7 -6.62 -6.13 -12.47
N GLU A 8 -6.51 -7.00 -13.48
CA GLU A 8 -7.68 -7.67 -14.08
C GLU A 8 -8.57 -8.46 -13.11
N TRP A 9 -7.99 -9.03 -12.04
CA TRP A 9 -8.74 -9.90 -11.11
C TRP A 9 -9.32 -9.18 -9.89
N THR A 10 -8.99 -7.90 -9.66
CA THR A 10 -9.43 -7.14 -8.49
C THR A 10 -10.16 -5.87 -8.90
N GLU A 11 -11.20 -5.51 -8.18
CA GLU A 11 -11.99 -4.31 -8.49
C GLU A 11 -11.40 -3.06 -7.83
N SER A 12 -10.71 -3.23 -6.70
CA SER A 12 -10.16 -2.13 -5.90
C SER A 12 -8.89 -2.55 -5.16
N THR A 13 -8.14 -1.55 -4.69
CA THR A 13 -6.94 -1.75 -3.86
C THR A 13 -7.11 -1.09 -2.50
N TRP A 14 -6.59 -1.73 -1.46
CA TRP A 14 -6.64 -1.21 -0.10
C TRP A 14 -5.27 -1.36 0.57
N ASN A 15 -4.65 -0.21 0.88
CA ASN A 15 -3.31 -0.14 1.44
C ASN A 15 -3.33 0.55 2.82
N PRO A 16 -3.77 -0.17 3.88
CA PRO A 16 -3.78 0.35 5.25
C PRO A 16 -2.38 0.41 5.85
N VAL A 17 -1.39 -0.21 5.20
CA VAL A 17 0.00 -0.23 5.63
C VAL A 17 0.90 0.21 4.48
N THR A 18 1.95 0.96 4.80
CA THR A 18 3.04 1.32 3.88
C THR A 18 4.38 0.83 4.43
N GLY A 19 5.32 0.51 3.55
CA GLY A 19 6.61 -0.06 3.94
C GLY A 19 6.54 -1.55 4.27
N CYS A 20 7.70 -2.15 4.55
CA CYS A 20 7.83 -3.58 4.84
C CYS A 20 9.10 -3.85 5.64
N THR A 21 9.17 -5.04 6.27
CA THR A 21 10.39 -5.57 6.87
C THR A 21 11.02 -6.56 5.89
N LYS A 22 12.31 -6.39 5.59
CA LYS A 22 13.03 -7.34 4.72
C LYS A 22 13.28 -8.65 5.48
N ILE A 23 12.91 -9.78 4.90
CA ILE A 23 13.00 -11.10 5.55
C ILE A 23 13.92 -12.09 4.83
N SER A 24 14.29 -11.82 3.57
CA SER A 24 15.12 -12.72 2.76
C SER A 24 15.83 -11.97 1.62
N ASP A 25 16.72 -12.67 0.93
CA ASP A 25 17.44 -12.16 -0.24
C ASP A 25 16.51 -11.77 -1.41
N GLY A 26 15.28 -12.28 -1.44
CA GLY A 26 14.25 -11.85 -2.37
C GLY A 26 13.90 -10.35 -2.26
N CYS A 27 14.24 -9.70 -1.15
CA CYS A 27 14.02 -8.27 -0.94
C CYS A 27 15.06 -7.37 -1.61
N LEU A 28 16.13 -7.91 -2.20
CA LEU A 28 17.28 -7.12 -2.70
C LEU A 28 16.87 -6.09 -3.77
N ASN A 29 15.91 -6.43 -4.64
CA ASN A 29 15.43 -5.59 -5.75
C ASN A 29 13.96 -5.19 -5.58
N CYS A 30 13.52 -4.94 -4.35
CA CYS A 30 12.13 -4.64 -4.03
C CYS A 30 11.64 -3.34 -4.73
N TYR A 31 10.62 -3.45 -5.59
CA TYR A 31 10.03 -2.29 -6.26
C TYR A 31 9.36 -1.33 -5.26
N ALA A 32 8.73 -1.86 -4.21
CA ALA A 32 8.01 -1.06 -3.21
C ALA A 32 8.98 -0.19 -2.39
N GLU A 33 10.20 -0.67 -2.12
CA GLU A 33 11.23 0.14 -1.47
C GLU A 33 11.67 1.32 -2.33
N ARG A 34 11.86 1.08 -3.63
CA ARG A 34 12.18 2.14 -4.59
C ARG A 34 11.06 3.17 -4.69
N MET A 35 9.81 2.72 -4.72
CA MET A 35 8.62 3.59 -4.71
C MET A 35 8.55 4.41 -3.42
N ALA A 36 8.74 3.79 -2.27
CA ALA A 36 8.72 4.46 -0.97
C ALA A 36 9.76 5.59 -0.91
N ARG A 37 11.00 5.33 -1.36
CA ARG A 37 12.05 6.35 -1.44
C ARG A 37 11.67 7.52 -2.35
N ARG A 38 11.08 7.24 -3.51
CA ARG A 38 10.58 8.27 -4.44
C ARG A 38 9.49 9.14 -3.82
N LEU A 39 8.64 8.56 -2.98
CA LEU A 39 7.49 9.22 -2.36
C LEU A 39 7.74 9.70 -0.93
N ALA A 40 8.99 9.72 -0.47
CA ALA A 40 9.34 10.10 0.90
C ALA A 40 8.67 11.42 1.33
N GLY A 41 7.94 11.37 2.46
CA GLY A 41 7.18 12.49 3.00
C GLY A 41 5.81 12.73 2.35
N ARG A 42 5.36 11.86 1.44
CA ARG A 42 4.09 11.99 0.70
C ARG A 42 3.29 10.70 0.74
N TYR A 43 1.97 10.78 0.56
CA TYR A 43 1.06 9.62 0.39
C TYR A 43 1.11 8.54 1.49
N GLY A 44 1.54 8.89 2.70
CA GLY A 44 1.70 7.96 3.82
C GLY A 44 3.10 7.36 3.97
N TYR A 45 4.10 7.81 3.19
CA TYR A 45 5.50 7.41 3.35
C TYR A 45 6.24 8.39 4.27
N PRO A 46 6.93 7.94 5.33
CA PRO A 46 7.73 8.81 6.19
C PRO A 46 8.87 9.51 5.43
N LYS A 47 9.28 10.70 5.87
CA LYS A 47 10.38 11.45 5.22
C LYS A 47 11.77 10.85 5.51
N LYS A 48 12.04 10.51 6.78
CA LYS A 48 13.36 10.01 7.22
C LYS A 48 13.59 8.54 6.84
N ASN A 49 12.61 7.67 7.12
CA ASN A 49 12.68 6.23 6.82
C ASN A 49 11.48 5.84 5.95
N PRO A 50 11.51 6.14 4.64
CA PRO A 50 10.33 6.00 3.79
C PRO A 50 9.81 4.58 3.67
N PHE A 51 10.66 3.55 3.78
CA PHE A 51 10.23 2.15 3.71
C PHE A 51 9.88 1.53 5.08
N LYS A 52 9.89 2.31 6.16
CA LYS A 52 9.50 1.83 7.48
C LYS A 52 8.05 1.37 7.47
N LEU A 53 7.80 0.16 7.97
CA LEU A 53 6.46 -0.36 8.20
C LEU A 53 5.64 0.65 9.02
N THR A 54 4.58 1.16 8.41
CA THR A 54 3.76 2.25 8.96
C THR A 54 2.30 1.94 8.71
N LEU A 55 1.52 1.86 9.80
CA LEU A 55 0.06 1.78 9.73
C LEU A 55 -0.50 3.16 9.35
N GLN A 56 -1.54 3.17 8.51
CA GLN A 56 -2.31 4.34 8.12
C GLN A 56 -3.72 4.23 8.74
N PRO A 57 -3.94 4.73 9.97
CA PRO A 57 -5.17 4.49 10.72
C PRO A 57 -6.41 5.05 10.03
N ASP A 58 -6.26 6.17 9.32
CA ASP A 58 -7.28 6.82 8.49
C ASP A 58 -7.81 5.92 7.36
N ARG A 59 -7.07 4.87 7.01
CA ARG A 59 -7.42 3.96 5.93
C ARG A 59 -8.14 2.70 6.40
N LEU A 60 -8.13 2.41 7.70
CA LEU A 60 -8.67 1.16 8.24
C LEU A 60 -10.17 0.99 7.98
N SER A 61 -10.93 2.07 8.07
CA SER A 61 -12.38 2.08 7.85
C SER A 61 -12.78 2.20 6.39
N GLN A 62 -11.84 2.32 5.44
CA GLN A 62 -12.18 2.55 4.03
C GLN A 62 -13.07 1.46 3.42
N PRO A 63 -12.82 0.16 3.64
CA PRO A 63 -13.67 -0.88 3.07
C PRO A 63 -15.11 -0.84 3.60
N LEU A 64 -15.31 -0.35 4.83
CA LEU A 64 -16.63 -0.25 5.45
C LEU A 64 -17.52 0.81 4.79
N ASN A 65 -16.93 1.77 4.08
CA ASN A 65 -17.65 2.84 3.40
C ASN A 65 -18.05 2.47 1.96
N TRP A 66 -17.70 1.28 1.48
CA TRP A 66 -18.06 0.84 0.13
C TRP A 66 -19.47 0.29 0.08
N LYS A 67 -20.28 0.83 -0.84
CA LYS A 67 -21.70 0.47 -0.99
C LYS A 67 -21.93 -0.92 -1.57
N LYS A 68 -20.96 -1.42 -2.34
CA LYS A 68 -21.01 -2.74 -2.97
C LYS A 68 -19.84 -3.57 -2.47
N THR A 69 -20.04 -4.88 -2.41
CA THR A 69 -18.96 -5.83 -2.19
C THR A 69 -17.98 -5.75 -3.35
N HIS A 70 -16.69 -5.81 -3.05
CA HIS A 70 -15.62 -5.82 -4.04
C HIS A 70 -14.63 -6.93 -3.73
N ASN A 71 -14.00 -7.50 -4.76
CA ASN A 71 -12.73 -8.19 -4.62
C ASN A 71 -11.62 -7.16 -4.43
N ILE A 72 -10.85 -7.30 -3.34
CA ILE A 72 -9.90 -6.29 -2.86
C ILE A 72 -8.52 -6.89 -2.83
N PHE A 73 -7.57 -6.24 -3.50
CA PHE A 73 -6.16 -6.54 -3.33
C PHE A 73 -5.57 -5.65 -2.22
N VAL A 74 -5.13 -6.30 -1.15
CA VAL A 74 -4.57 -5.64 0.04
C VAL A 74 -3.06 -5.45 -0.12
N CYS A 75 -2.56 -4.27 0.23
CA CYS A 75 -1.13 -3.94 0.21
C CYS A 75 -0.47 -4.13 -1.18
N SER A 76 -1.18 -3.76 -2.24
CA SER A 76 -0.72 -3.81 -3.63
C SER A 76 0.15 -2.61 -4.05
N MET A 77 0.51 -1.73 -3.12
CA MET A 77 1.39 -0.56 -3.36
C MET A 77 2.78 -0.94 -3.84
#